data_AF-A0A6G0IHS0-F1
#
_entry.id   AF-A0A6G0IHS0-F1
#
_cell.length_a   1.000
_cell.length_b   1.000
_cell.length_c   1.000
_cell.angle_alpha   90.00
_cell.angle_beta   90.00
_cell.angle_gamma   90.00
#
_symmetry.space_group_name_H-M   'P 1'
#
loop_
_entity.id
_entity.type
_entity.pdbx_description
1 polymer ?
#
loop_
_entity_poly.entity_id
_entity_poly.type
_entity_poly.pdbx_seq_one_letter_code
_entity_poly.pdbx_strand_id
1 'polypeptide(L)'
;MATRRVPLVLLACGSFNPITNQHMRLFELARDHMHGTGQYQVVGGIVSPVSDGYGKQGLVLAKHRIAMAKLALQSSDWVKVDEWESQQPDWTETVVTMRYHYGRILEQFEQRTVTHVDSTTPLSSPSPQLKLLCGADFLDTFKIPGLWRDDHVQEVAGRFGFVCVSRGGLEPERVRARVRTRSPATVKTFYW
;
A
#
# COMPACT_ATOMS: atom_id res chain seq x y z
N MET A 1 16.29 14.20 22.17
CA MET A 1 15.49 14.83 21.11
C MET A 1 14.55 13.79 20.54
N ALA A 2 13.22 14.02 20.56
CA ALA A 2 12.28 13.06 19.97
C ALA A 2 12.48 13.05 18.45
N THR A 3 12.95 11.94 17.90
CA THR A 3 13.01 11.72 16.45
C THR A 3 11.58 11.71 15.91
N ARG A 4 11.23 12.67 15.05
CA ARG A 4 9.92 12.71 14.40
C ARG A 4 9.80 11.50 13.46
N ARG A 5 8.74 10.71 13.65
CA ARG A 5 8.45 9.52 12.84
C ARG A 5 7.94 9.94 11.46
N VAL A 6 8.30 9.19 10.43
CA VAL A 6 7.84 9.41 9.06
C VAL A 6 6.36 9.03 8.94
N PRO A 7 5.46 9.94 8.52
CA PRO A 7 4.07 9.61 8.24
C PRO A 7 4.01 8.57 7.12
N LEU A 8 3.22 7.52 7.31
CA LEU A 8 3.13 6.40 6.37
C LEU A 8 1.68 6.07 6.05
N VAL A 9 1.36 5.99 4.76
CA VAL A 9 0.11 5.43 4.27
C VAL A 9 0.38 4.04 3.68
N LEU A 10 -0.47 3.08 4.03
CA LEU A 10 -0.44 1.72 3.49
C LEU A 10 -1.50 1.58 2.42
N LEU A 11 -1.13 1.12 1.22
CA LEU A 11 -2.07 0.84 0.13
C LEU A 11 -2.11 -0.64 -0.17
N ALA A 12 -3.30 -1.25 -0.15
CA ALA A 12 -3.51 -2.61 -0.62
C ALA A 12 -4.37 -2.57 -1.90
N CYS A 13 -3.74 -2.87 -3.04
CA CYS A 13 -4.43 -3.13 -4.30
C CYS A 13 -4.82 -4.61 -4.38
N GLY A 14 -6.00 -4.91 -4.94
CA GLY A 14 -6.41 -6.31 -5.09
C GLY A 14 -7.84 -6.49 -5.58
N SER A 15 -8.21 -7.76 -5.82
CA SER A 15 -9.57 -8.07 -6.25
C SER A 15 -10.60 -7.79 -5.16
N PHE A 16 -10.35 -8.18 -3.91
CA PHE A 16 -11.34 -8.13 -2.81
C PHE A 16 -12.68 -8.75 -3.20
N ASN A 17 -12.63 -10.02 -3.62
CA ASN A 17 -13.75 -10.76 -4.23
C ASN A 17 -14.14 -12.02 -3.42
N PRO A 18 -14.75 -11.89 -2.22
CA PRO A 18 -15.00 -10.66 -1.47
C PRO A 18 -13.79 -10.24 -0.60
N ILE A 19 -13.88 -9.08 0.05
CA ILE A 19 -13.01 -8.75 1.18
C ILE A 19 -13.23 -9.77 2.32
N THR A 20 -12.21 -9.99 3.14
CA THR A 20 -12.25 -10.96 4.25
C THR A 20 -11.53 -10.39 5.47
N ASN A 21 -11.74 -11.01 6.63
CA ASN A 21 -11.04 -10.67 7.88
C ASN A 21 -9.52 -10.69 7.72
N GLN A 22 -9.00 -11.53 6.83
CA GLN A 22 -7.58 -11.61 6.56
C GLN A 22 -7.01 -10.36 5.88
N HIS A 23 -7.77 -9.76 4.95
CA HIS A 23 -7.36 -8.49 4.32
C HIS A 23 -7.28 -7.38 5.37
N MET A 24 -8.25 -7.31 6.29
CA MET A 24 -8.24 -6.33 7.37
C MET A 24 -7.11 -6.61 8.37
N ARG A 25 -6.87 -7.87 8.73
CA ARG A 25 -5.77 -8.26 9.61
C ARG A 25 -4.39 -7.91 9.03
N LEU A 26 -4.26 -7.92 7.70
CA LEU A 26 -3.04 -7.50 7.00
C LEU A 26 -2.65 -6.05 7.34
N PHE A 27 -3.64 -5.15 7.37
CA PHE A 27 -3.44 -3.75 7.75
C PHE A 27 -3.00 -3.60 9.20
N GLU A 28 -3.68 -4.29 10.12
CA GLU A 28 -3.35 -4.22 11.55
C GLU A 28 -1.94 -4.72 11.84
N LEU A 29 -1.56 -5.88 11.29
CA LEU A 29 -0.21 -6.44 11.45
C LEU A 29 0.87 -5.51 10.88
N ALA A 30 0.61 -4.91 9.72
CA ALA A 30 1.51 -3.95 9.10
C ALA A 30 1.63 -2.66 9.91
N ARG A 31 0.53 -2.14 10.45
CA ARG A 31 0.54 -0.95 11.30
C ARG A 31 1.38 -1.17 12.55
N ASP A 32 1.12 -2.25 13.27
CA ASP A 32 1.83 -2.61 14.50
C ASP A 32 3.33 -2.75 14.24
N HIS A 33 3.72 -3.47 13.19
CA HIS A 33 5.12 -3.62 12.83
C HIS A 33 5.78 -2.28 12.51
N MET A 34 5.15 -1.47 11.65
CA MET A 34 5.74 -0.21 11.20
C MET A 34 5.88 0.80 12.35
N HIS A 35 4.90 0.87 13.25
CA HIS A 35 5.02 1.64 14.50
C HIS A 35 6.12 1.10 15.41
N GLY A 36 6.21 -0.23 15.55
CA GLY A 36 7.22 -0.91 16.37
C GLY A 36 8.67 -0.65 15.91
N THR A 37 8.89 -0.31 14.64
CA THR A 37 10.23 0.08 14.16
C THR A 37 10.74 1.39 14.76
N GLY A 38 9.87 2.21 15.35
CA GLY A 38 10.18 3.56 15.83
C GLY A 38 10.46 4.60 14.73
N GLN A 39 10.54 4.18 13.46
CA GLN A 39 10.83 5.06 12.32
C GLN A 39 9.57 5.65 11.69
N TYR A 40 8.45 4.93 11.76
CA TYR A 40 7.22 5.27 11.03
C TYR A 40 6.05 5.50 11.96
N GLN A 41 5.17 6.40 11.54
CA GLN A 41 3.83 6.57 12.08
C GLN A 41 2.84 6.30 10.94
N VAL A 42 2.18 5.15 10.96
CA VAL A 42 1.08 4.88 10.04
C VAL A 42 -0.07 5.85 10.35
N VAL A 43 -0.45 6.64 9.36
CA VAL A 43 -1.48 7.71 9.44
C VAL A 43 -2.70 7.41 8.56
N GLY A 44 -2.67 6.35 7.77
CA GLY A 44 -3.80 5.91 6.96
C GLY A 44 -3.56 4.58 6.27
N GLY A 45 -4.66 3.91 5.94
CA GLY A 45 -4.72 2.72 5.09
C GLY A 45 -5.71 2.91 3.95
N ILE A 46 -5.39 2.38 2.77
CA ILE A 46 -6.22 2.46 1.57
C ILE A 46 -6.43 1.04 1.04
N VAL A 47 -7.67 0.59 0.97
CA VAL A 47 -8.10 -0.55 0.16
C VAL A 47 -8.49 -0.02 -1.22
N SER A 48 -7.81 -0.49 -2.26
CA SER A 48 -8.06 -0.11 -3.65
C SER A 48 -8.53 -1.33 -4.45
N PRO A 49 -9.86 -1.50 -4.64
CA PRO A 49 -10.38 -2.57 -5.47
C PRO A 49 -10.02 -2.41 -6.94
N VAL A 50 -9.57 -3.49 -7.57
CA VAL A 50 -9.21 -3.50 -8.99
C VAL A 50 -10.40 -3.16 -9.89
N SER A 51 -10.15 -2.58 -11.07
CA SER A 51 -11.16 -2.41 -12.14
C SER A 51 -11.71 -3.74 -12.65
N ASP A 52 -12.95 -3.72 -13.12
CA ASP A 52 -13.58 -4.87 -13.78
C ASP A 52 -12.87 -5.22 -15.11
N GLY A 53 -12.16 -4.26 -15.71
CA GLY A 53 -11.28 -4.48 -16.86
C GLY A 53 -10.11 -5.44 -16.59
N TYR A 54 -9.85 -5.82 -15.33
CA TYR A 54 -8.83 -6.83 -15.01
C TYR A 54 -9.16 -8.21 -15.59
N GLY A 55 -10.44 -8.51 -15.84
CA GLY A 55 -10.84 -9.71 -16.58
C GLY A 55 -10.55 -11.04 -15.88
N LYS A 56 -10.26 -11.05 -14.56
CA LYS A 56 -10.08 -12.29 -13.80
C LYS A 56 -11.38 -13.11 -13.80
N GLN A 57 -11.28 -14.39 -14.14
CA GLN A 57 -12.42 -15.30 -14.11
C GLN A 57 -13.09 -15.30 -12.72
N GLY A 58 -14.42 -15.12 -12.69
CA GLY A 58 -15.21 -15.08 -11.46
C GLY A 58 -15.11 -13.77 -10.67
N LEU A 59 -14.49 -12.72 -11.22
CA LEU A 59 -14.48 -11.39 -10.60
C LEU A 59 -15.89 -10.79 -10.62
N VAL A 60 -16.46 -10.56 -9.44
CA VAL A 60 -17.73 -9.85 -9.30
C VAL A 60 -17.54 -8.36 -9.63
N LEU A 61 -18.58 -7.70 -10.16
CA LEU A 61 -18.55 -6.27 -10.49
C LEU A 61 -18.00 -5.40 -9.35
N ALA A 62 -17.20 -4.40 -9.70
CA ALA A 62 -16.51 -3.48 -8.79
C ALA A 62 -17.47 -2.87 -7.77
N LYS A 63 -18.67 -2.46 -8.20
CA LYS A 63 -19.70 -1.89 -7.32
C LYS A 63 -20.01 -2.77 -6.09
N HIS A 64 -20.04 -4.09 -6.26
CA HIS A 64 -20.32 -5.01 -5.16
C HIS A 64 -19.10 -5.19 -4.26
N ARG A 65 -17.91 -5.29 -4.85
CA ARG A 65 -16.65 -5.42 -4.11
C ARG A 65 -16.36 -4.18 -3.26
N ILE A 66 -16.58 -2.99 -3.82
CA ILE A 66 -16.53 -1.71 -3.13
C ILE A 66 -17.53 -1.66 -1.97
N ALA A 67 -18.79 -2.02 -2.22
CA ALA A 67 -19.82 -2.02 -1.18
C ALA A 67 -19.46 -2.97 -0.02
N MET A 68 -19.01 -4.19 -0.31
CA MET A 68 -18.54 -5.14 0.70
C MET A 68 -17.32 -4.60 1.47
N ALA A 69 -16.35 -4.00 0.77
CA ALA A 69 -15.17 -3.40 1.39
C ALA A 69 -15.53 -2.24 2.34
N LYS A 70 -16.47 -1.37 1.94
CA LYS A 70 -16.96 -0.27 2.80
C LYS A 70 -17.66 -0.81 4.04
N LEU A 71 -18.51 -1.82 3.90
CA LEU A 71 -19.18 -2.45 5.05
C LEU A 71 -18.18 -3.13 5.99
N ALA A 72 -17.19 -3.85 5.45
CA ALA A 72 -16.15 -4.48 6.26
C ALA A 72 -15.30 -3.47 7.03
N LEU A 73 -15.05 -2.29 6.45
CA LEU A 73 -14.24 -1.23 7.05
C LEU A 73 -15.05 -0.19 7.85
N GLN A 74 -16.36 -0.40 8.05
CA GLN A 74 -17.23 0.59 8.71
C GLN A 74 -16.78 0.96 10.13
N SER A 75 -16.15 0.03 10.85
CA SER A 75 -15.63 0.23 12.21
C SER A 75 -14.15 0.64 12.23
N SER A 76 -13.49 0.76 11.07
CA SER A 76 -12.10 1.22 10.99
C SER A 76 -12.07 2.75 11.00
N ASP A 77 -11.25 3.31 11.88
CA ASP A 77 -11.00 4.75 11.97
C ASP A 77 -9.85 5.22 11.06
N TRP A 78 -9.07 4.29 10.50
CA TRP A 78 -7.81 4.59 9.82
C TRP A 78 -7.65 3.96 8.43
N VAL A 79 -8.41 2.90 8.10
CA VAL A 79 -8.41 2.28 6.77
C VAL A 79 -9.69 2.65 6.03
N LYS A 80 -9.55 3.12 4.79
CA LYS A 80 -10.68 3.51 3.93
C LYS A 80 -10.62 2.80 2.58
N VAL A 81 -11.77 2.67 1.93
CA VAL A 81 -11.84 2.27 0.52
C VAL A 81 -11.64 3.53 -0.35
N ASP A 82 -10.78 3.45 -1.34
CA ASP A 82 -10.74 4.40 -2.45
C ASP A 82 -11.14 3.68 -3.74
N GLU A 83 -12.02 4.30 -4.51
CA GLU A 83 -12.65 3.70 -5.68
C GLU A 83 -11.96 4.07 -6.99
N TRP A 84 -10.95 4.94 -6.95
CA TRP A 84 -10.35 5.52 -8.15
C TRP A 84 -9.90 4.44 -9.15
N GLU A 85 -9.18 3.41 -8.69
CA GLU A 85 -8.73 2.30 -9.53
C GLU A 85 -9.91 1.58 -10.21
N SER A 86 -10.95 1.29 -9.44
CA SER A 86 -12.13 0.58 -9.95
C SER A 86 -13.00 1.40 -10.91
N GLN A 87 -12.86 2.73 -10.91
CA GLN A 87 -13.59 3.65 -11.77
C GLN A 87 -12.84 3.97 -13.07
N GLN A 88 -11.62 3.45 -13.25
CA GLN A 88 -10.89 3.60 -14.51
C GLN A 88 -11.54 2.76 -15.63
N PRO A 89 -11.54 3.26 -16.88
CA PRO A 89 -12.21 2.59 -18.00
C PRO A 89 -11.64 1.20 -18.30
N ASP A 90 -10.33 1.03 -18.07
CA ASP A 90 -9.60 -0.22 -18.26
C ASP A 90 -8.82 -0.61 -17.00
N TRP A 91 -8.23 -1.81 -17.01
CA TRP A 91 -7.31 -2.22 -15.96
C TRP A 91 -6.09 -1.28 -15.88
N THR A 92 -5.70 -0.94 -14.66
CA THR A 92 -4.52 -0.11 -14.37
C THR A 92 -3.43 -0.92 -13.68
N GLU A 93 -2.18 -0.68 -14.05
CA GLU A 93 -1.04 -1.23 -13.34
C GLU A 93 -0.94 -0.64 -11.92
N THR A 94 -0.53 -1.47 -10.95
CA THR A 94 -0.40 -1.05 -9.55
C THR A 94 0.44 0.21 -9.36
N VAL A 95 1.52 0.39 -10.15
CA VAL A 95 2.36 1.58 -10.06
C VAL A 95 1.59 2.86 -10.41
N VAL A 96 0.62 2.80 -11.32
CA VAL A 96 -0.22 3.94 -11.72
C VAL A 96 -1.14 4.32 -10.56
N THR A 97 -1.79 3.34 -9.93
CA THR A 97 -2.58 3.53 -8.71
C THR A 97 -1.74 4.12 -7.58
N MET A 98 -0.50 3.65 -7.41
CA MET A 98 0.43 4.18 -6.40
C MET A 98 0.81 5.64 -6.67
N ARG A 99 1.11 6.01 -7.92
CA ARG A 99 1.41 7.41 -8.30
C ARG A 99 0.21 8.31 -8.01
N TYR A 100 -1.01 7.88 -8.36
CA TYR A 100 -2.25 8.63 -8.09
C TYR A 100 -2.43 8.91 -6.60
N HIS A 101 -2.40 7.88 -5.74
CA HIS A 101 -2.58 8.08 -4.31
C HIS A 101 -1.45 8.88 -3.68
N TYR A 102 -0.21 8.67 -4.14
CA TYR A 102 0.93 9.42 -3.59
C TYR A 102 0.82 10.93 -3.89
N GLY A 103 0.39 11.32 -5.10
CA GLY A 103 0.11 12.71 -5.43
C GLY A 103 -0.92 13.33 -4.48
N ARG A 104 -2.05 12.66 -4.28
CA ARG A 104 -3.11 13.11 -3.35
C ARG A 104 -2.65 13.19 -1.91
N ILE A 105 -1.79 12.26 -1.47
CA ILE A 105 -1.21 12.28 -0.13
C ILE A 105 -0.30 13.51 0.02
N LEU A 106 0.57 13.81 -0.95
CA LEU A 106 1.43 14.98 -0.89
C LEU A 106 0.60 16.28 -0.80
N GLU A 107 -0.41 16.44 -1.65
CA GLU A 107 -1.31 17.61 -1.64
C GLU A 107 -2.00 17.80 -0.27
N GLN A 108 -2.52 16.72 0.32
CA GLN A 108 -3.18 16.77 1.63
C GLN A 108 -2.21 17.15 2.76
N PHE A 109 -0.96 16.69 2.69
CA PHE A 109 0.05 17.01 3.70
C PHE A 109 0.57 18.43 3.56
N GLU A 110 0.77 18.92 2.34
CA GLU A 110 1.14 20.32 2.08
C GLU A 110 0.08 21.27 2.63
N GLN A 111 -1.20 21.02 2.34
CA GLN A 111 -2.31 21.84 2.86
C GLN A 111 -2.32 21.92 4.39
N ARG A 112 -2.11 20.79 5.09
CA ARG A 112 -2.04 20.75 6.56
C ARG A 112 -0.86 21.52 7.14
N THR A 113 0.28 21.53 6.44
CA THR A 113 1.45 22.30 6.87
C THR A 113 1.24 23.81 6.73
N VAL A 114 0.53 24.25 5.67
CA VAL A 114 0.24 25.68 5.44
C VAL A 114 -0.77 26.22 6.45
N THR A 115 -1.76 25.44 6.87
CA THR A 115 -2.78 25.89 7.84
C THR A 115 -2.28 25.97 9.29
N HIS A 116 -1.10 25.41 9.60
CA HIS A 116 -0.56 25.32 10.96
C HIS A 116 0.72 26.15 11.19
N VAL A 117 1.00 27.14 10.33
CA VAL A 117 2.15 28.04 10.51
C VAL A 117 1.82 29.10 11.57
N ASP A 118 1.87 28.70 12.85
CA ASP A 118 2.22 29.63 13.91
C ASP A 118 3.75 29.79 13.92
N SER A 119 4.18 31.04 13.87
CA SER A 119 5.55 31.51 13.71
C SER A 119 6.47 31.03 14.83
N THR A 120 7.10 29.86 14.71
CA THR A 120 8.41 29.58 15.36
C THR A 120 9.03 28.28 14.82
N THR A 121 10.12 28.43 14.07
CA THR A 121 11.08 27.39 13.59
C THR A 121 10.57 26.34 12.58
N PRO A 122 11.11 26.29 11.34
CA PRO A 122 10.80 25.23 10.38
C PRO A 122 11.62 23.99 10.71
N LEU A 123 11.25 23.26 11.75
CA LEU A 123 11.73 21.88 11.85
C LEU A 123 10.98 21.10 10.77
N SER A 124 11.61 20.92 9.60
CA SER A 124 11.04 20.24 8.43
C SER A 124 10.44 18.90 8.86
N SER A 125 9.12 18.82 8.89
CA SER A 125 8.43 17.58 9.19
C SER A 125 8.71 16.59 8.05
N PRO A 126 9.02 15.32 8.34
CA PRO A 126 9.31 14.35 7.30
C PRO A 126 8.13 14.24 6.33
N SER A 127 8.43 14.27 5.03
CA SER A 127 7.44 14.07 3.96
C SER A 127 6.76 12.70 4.11
N PRO A 128 5.43 12.60 3.86
CA PRO A 128 4.73 11.33 3.97
C PRO A 128 5.26 10.31 2.96
N GLN A 129 5.21 9.03 3.32
CA GLN A 129 5.49 7.92 2.42
C GLN A 129 4.24 7.11 2.12
N LEU A 130 4.21 6.50 0.93
CA LEU A 130 3.24 5.48 0.54
C LEU A 130 3.98 4.15 0.36
N LYS A 131 3.46 3.07 0.93
CA LYS A 131 3.98 1.71 0.70
C LYS A 131 2.89 0.76 0.24
N LEU A 132 3.25 -0.16 -0.66
CA LEU A 132 2.36 -1.23 -1.07
C LEU A 132 2.30 -2.30 0.02
N LEU A 133 1.12 -2.48 0.60
CA LEU A 133 0.79 -3.54 1.53
C LEU A 133 0.36 -4.79 0.76
N CYS A 134 1.03 -5.91 0.99
CA CYS A 134 0.75 -7.14 0.26
C CYS A 134 1.06 -8.40 1.09
N GLY A 135 0.50 -9.53 0.66
CA GLY A 135 0.92 -10.85 1.13
C GLY A 135 2.16 -11.35 0.40
N ALA A 136 2.81 -12.38 0.93
CA ALA A 136 3.98 -13.01 0.29
C ALA A 136 3.64 -13.62 -1.08
N ASP A 137 2.42 -14.13 -1.24
CA ASP A 137 1.85 -14.66 -2.48
C ASP A 137 1.81 -13.60 -3.60
N PHE A 138 1.45 -12.37 -3.27
CA PHE A 138 1.49 -11.25 -4.21
C PHE A 138 2.91 -10.93 -4.66
N LEU A 139 3.88 -10.90 -3.74
CA LEU A 139 5.28 -10.66 -4.07
C LEU A 139 5.86 -11.77 -4.97
N ASP A 140 5.41 -13.02 -4.80
CA ASP A 140 5.83 -14.13 -5.65
C ASP A 140 5.37 -13.95 -7.12
N THR A 141 4.31 -13.18 -7.37
CA THR A 141 3.86 -12.90 -8.75
C THR A 141 4.87 -12.10 -9.57
N PHE A 142 5.79 -11.36 -8.93
CA PHE A 142 6.90 -10.69 -9.63
C PHE A 142 7.86 -11.66 -10.31
N LYS A 143 7.79 -12.95 -9.98
CA LYS A 143 8.61 -13.98 -10.61
C LYS A 143 8.00 -14.50 -11.91
N ILE A 144 6.71 -14.27 -12.15
CA ILE A 144 5.96 -14.77 -13.31
C ILE A 144 6.37 -13.95 -14.55
N PRO A 145 6.99 -14.57 -15.57
CA PRO A 145 7.39 -13.87 -16.78
C PRO A 145 6.18 -13.23 -17.50
N GLY A 146 6.33 -11.97 -17.94
CA GLY A 146 5.31 -11.25 -18.69
C GLY A 146 4.16 -10.67 -17.88
N LEU A 147 4.04 -10.99 -16.58
CA LEU A 147 2.97 -10.46 -15.73
C LEU A 147 3.23 -9.03 -15.24
N TRP A 148 4.50 -8.68 -15.07
CA TRP A 148 4.92 -7.36 -14.59
C TRP A 148 5.96 -6.76 -15.54
N ARG A 149 5.83 -5.47 -15.81
CA ARG A 149 6.89 -4.72 -16.50
C ARG A 149 8.02 -4.42 -15.54
N ASP A 150 9.25 -4.60 -15.99
CA ASP A 150 10.45 -4.47 -15.14
C ASP A 150 10.62 -3.03 -14.61
N ASP A 151 10.33 -2.02 -15.42
CA ASP A 151 10.36 -0.61 -15.02
C ASP A 151 9.32 -0.28 -13.94
N HIS A 152 8.12 -0.86 -14.05
CA HIS A 152 7.08 -0.71 -13.03
C HIS A 152 7.51 -1.35 -11.70
N VAL A 153 8.09 -2.56 -11.73
CA VAL A 153 8.60 -3.21 -10.51
C VAL A 153 9.72 -2.40 -9.87
N GLN A 154 10.64 -1.87 -10.68
CA GLN A 154 11.73 -1.02 -10.20
C GLN A 154 11.21 0.25 -9.52
N GLU A 155 10.20 0.91 -10.08
CA GLU A 155 9.60 2.09 -9.44
C GLU A 155 8.86 1.72 -8.16
N VAL A 156 8.03 0.68 -8.16
CA VAL A 156 7.33 0.24 -6.96
C VAL A 156 8.33 -0.06 -5.84
N ALA A 157 9.38 -0.81 -6.14
CA ALA A 157 10.40 -1.18 -5.16
C ALA A 157 11.26 0.01 -4.70
N GLY A 158 11.73 0.83 -5.64
CA GLY A 158 12.70 1.89 -5.38
C GLY A 158 12.07 3.16 -4.82
N ARG A 159 10.90 3.57 -5.34
CA ARG A 159 10.25 4.84 -4.97
C ARG A 159 9.31 4.69 -3.78
N PHE A 160 8.52 3.63 -3.75
CA PHE A 160 7.46 3.47 -2.74
C PHE A 160 7.88 2.47 -1.64
N GLY A 161 8.29 1.28 -2.08
CA GLY A 161 8.62 0.13 -1.24
C GLY A 161 7.41 -0.71 -0.85
N PHE A 162 7.70 -1.83 -0.19
CA PHE A 162 6.72 -2.83 0.19
C PHE A 162 6.66 -3.03 1.70
N VAL A 163 5.46 -3.30 2.19
CA VAL A 163 5.21 -3.87 3.51
C VAL A 163 4.56 -5.22 3.28
N CYS A 164 5.33 -6.29 3.46
CA CYS A 164 4.87 -7.65 3.18
C CYS A 164 4.64 -8.43 4.47
N VAL A 165 3.44 -9.00 4.60
CA VAL A 165 3.08 -9.90 5.69
C VAL A 165 3.06 -11.33 5.14
N SER A 166 3.94 -12.18 5.66
CA SER A 166 3.94 -13.59 5.28
C SER A 166 2.95 -14.40 6.12
N ARG A 167 2.45 -15.50 5.56
CA ARG A 167 1.76 -16.55 6.31
C ARG A 167 2.75 -17.71 6.44
N GLY A 168 2.88 -18.29 7.64
CA GLY A 168 3.90 -19.29 7.97
C GLY A 168 4.25 -20.29 6.85
N GLY A 169 5.56 -20.50 6.65
CA GLY A 169 6.14 -21.44 5.67
C GLY A 169 6.74 -20.81 4.41
N LEU A 170 6.30 -19.60 4.01
CA LEU A 170 6.87 -18.87 2.88
C LEU A 170 7.91 -17.85 3.39
N GLU A 171 9.18 -18.10 3.05
CA GLU A 171 10.34 -17.25 3.33
C GLU A 171 10.42 -16.06 2.36
N PRO A 172 10.02 -14.84 2.73
CA PRO A 172 10.03 -13.69 1.81
C PRO A 172 11.45 -13.17 1.56
N GLU A 173 12.44 -13.61 2.36
CA GLU A 173 13.88 -13.45 2.08
C GLU A 173 14.25 -13.99 0.68
N ARG A 174 13.58 -15.05 0.20
CA ARG A 174 13.78 -15.56 -1.17
C ARG A 174 13.26 -14.62 -2.26
N VAL A 175 12.26 -13.78 -1.96
CA VAL A 175 11.76 -12.75 -2.89
C VAL A 175 12.66 -11.51 -2.88
N ARG A 176 13.26 -11.18 -1.73
CA ARG A 176 14.23 -10.08 -1.61
C ARG A 176 15.39 -10.23 -2.60
N ALA A 177 15.82 -11.46 -2.91
CA ALA A 177 16.93 -11.71 -3.83
C ALA A 177 16.70 -11.11 -5.23
N ARG A 178 15.48 -11.19 -5.80
CA ARG A 178 15.22 -10.66 -7.16
C ARG A 178 14.82 -9.19 -7.17
N VAL A 179 14.20 -8.70 -6.09
CA VAL A 179 13.94 -7.27 -5.92
C VAL A 179 15.27 -6.51 -5.69
N ARG A 180 16.21 -7.07 -4.91
CA ARG A 180 17.55 -6.52 -4.67
C ARG A 180 18.47 -6.57 -5.88
N THR A 181 18.41 -7.62 -6.73
CA THR A 181 19.23 -7.67 -7.96
C THR A 181 18.80 -6.65 -9.01
N ARG A 182 17.60 -6.07 -8.88
CA ARG A 182 17.03 -5.09 -9.81
C ARG A 182 16.98 -3.66 -9.28
N SER A 183 17.08 -3.44 -7.96
CA SER A 183 17.14 -2.13 -7.29
C SER A 183 17.55 -2.28 -5.81
N PRO A 184 18.27 -1.34 -5.17
CA PRO A 184 18.60 -1.37 -3.73
C PRO A 184 17.37 -1.12 -2.79
N ALA A 185 16.18 -1.55 -3.21
CA ALA A 185 14.90 -1.31 -2.55
C ALA A 185 14.81 -1.90 -1.12
N THR A 186 14.17 -1.14 -0.22
CA THR A 186 13.87 -1.55 1.15
C THR A 186 12.56 -2.34 1.20
N VAL A 187 12.62 -3.65 1.00
CA VAL A 187 11.49 -4.56 1.29
C VAL A 187 11.47 -4.80 2.80
N LYS A 188 10.48 -4.25 3.52
CA LYS A 188 10.27 -4.62 4.94
C LYS A 188 9.37 -5.85 4.99
N THR A 189 9.90 -6.90 5.57
CA THR A 189 9.28 -8.21 5.70
C THR A 189 9.23 -8.53 7.18
N PHE A 190 8.10 -9.03 7.65
CA PHE A 190 7.97 -9.54 9.01
C PHE A 190 7.09 -10.77 9.05
N TYR A 191 7.31 -11.56 10.09
CA TYR A 191 6.73 -12.88 10.28
C TYR A 191 5.69 -12.81 11.40
N TRP A 192 4.60 -13.57 11.20
CA TRP A 192 3.60 -13.87 12.23
C TRP A 192 3.11 -15.30 12.04
#